data_AF-A0A6G1DW85-F1
#
_entry.id   AF-A0A6G1DW85-F1
#
_cell.length_a   1.000
_cell.length_b   1.000
_cell.length_c   1.000
_cell.angle_alpha   90.00
_cell.angle_beta   90.00
_cell.angle_gamma   90.00
#
_symmetry.space_group_name_H-M   'P 1'
#
loop_
_entity.id
_entity.type
_entity.pdbx_description
1 polymer ?
#
loop_
_entity_poly.entity_id
_entity_poly.type
_entity_poly.pdbx_seq_one_letter_code
_entity_poly.pdbx_strand_id
1 'polypeptide(L)'
;MVVRMMLPMTVRCASCGEYIGRGTKFNSRKEDVAGERYLGTIQVFRFYIRCSRCSAEIVFKTDPRNAGYVLESGATRPSYEPREMEVDAALDEMRSLRSRRAGVTPEQLLESLHRRRQADAGDRKEALAELEEEDENLVAEREKRKQDEEEMGDAMKALENRAMDSKQACYFRRDAIHEGSLDMLESVDQMLEILKRSAHDKFSSHPPK
;
A
#
# COMPACT_ATOMS: atom_id res chain seq x y z
N MET A 1 38.14 -9.20 -19.92
CA MET A 1 37.47 -9.50 -18.63
C MET A 1 36.39 -8.46 -18.37
N VAL A 2 35.25 -8.79 -17.75
CA VAL A 2 34.24 -7.77 -17.36
C VAL A 2 34.42 -7.42 -15.88
N VAL A 3 34.46 -6.13 -15.57
CA VAL A 3 34.67 -5.58 -14.22
C VAL A 3 33.57 -4.59 -13.91
N ARG A 4 32.96 -4.72 -12.72
CA ARG A 4 32.02 -3.73 -12.22
C ARG A 4 32.78 -2.63 -11.47
N MET A 5 32.69 -1.40 -11.93
CA MET A 5 33.40 -0.27 -11.34
C MET A 5 32.53 1.00 -11.33
N MET A 6 33.03 2.05 -10.70
CA MET A 6 32.40 3.38 -10.69
C MET A 6 33.14 4.32 -11.62
N LEU A 7 32.43 5.29 -12.20
CA LEU A 7 33.05 6.28 -13.08
C LEU A 7 33.95 7.22 -12.28
N PRO A 8 35.23 7.36 -12.64
CA PRO A 8 36.17 8.18 -11.88
C PRO A 8 35.94 9.69 -12.09
N MET A 9 35.32 10.08 -13.19
CA MET A 9 35.05 11.48 -13.56
C MET A 9 33.68 11.62 -14.21
N THR A 10 33.10 12.81 -14.17
CA THR A 10 31.90 13.12 -14.94
C THR A 10 32.25 13.24 -16.42
N VAL A 11 31.47 12.60 -17.29
CA VAL A 11 31.68 12.63 -18.75
C VAL A 11 30.39 12.99 -19.47
N ARG A 12 30.50 13.70 -20.58
CA ARG A 12 29.39 13.98 -21.49
C ARG A 12 29.51 13.09 -22.71
N CYS A 13 28.51 12.26 -22.97
CA CYS A 13 28.50 11.40 -24.15
C CYS A 13 28.53 12.25 -25.43
N ALA A 14 29.44 11.94 -26.35
CA ALA A 14 29.57 12.67 -27.61
C ALA A 14 28.38 12.42 -28.55
N SER A 15 27.75 11.24 -28.48
CA SER A 15 26.67 10.85 -29.40
C SER A 15 25.30 11.41 -29.03
N CYS A 16 24.92 11.42 -27.74
CA CYS A 16 23.59 11.89 -27.29
C CYS A 16 23.63 13.10 -26.35
N GLY A 17 24.81 13.54 -25.90
CA GLY A 17 24.95 14.67 -24.99
C GLY A 17 24.56 14.39 -23.54
N GLU A 18 24.16 13.17 -23.18
CA GLU A 18 23.83 12.78 -21.80
C GLU A 18 25.07 12.87 -20.89
N TYR A 19 24.87 13.38 -19.68
CA TYR A 19 25.91 13.46 -18.66
C TYR A 19 25.90 12.20 -17.78
N ILE A 20 27.04 11.53 -17.70
CA ILE A 20 27.25 10.41 -16.78
C ILE A 20 28.08 10.94 -15.63
N GLY A 21 27.46 11.02 -14.45
CA GLY A 21 28.09 11.58 -13.25
C GLY A 21 29.26 10.75 -12.73
N ARG A 22 30.18 11.40 -12.03
CA ARG A 22 31.17 10.72 -11.20
C ARG A 22 30.48 9.78 -10.19
N GLY A 23 30.98 8.55 -10.06
CA GLY A 23 30.43 7.56 -9.13
C GLY A 23 29.34 6.66 -9.71
N THR A 24 28.89 6.86 -10.95
CA THR A 24 27.93 5.95 -11.59
C THR A 24 28.54 4.55 -11.72
N LYS A 25 27.82 3.53 -11.21
CA LYS A 25 28.23 2.12 -11.29
C LYS A 25 27.91 1.56 -12.66
N PHE A 26 28.89 0.95 -13.31
CA PHE A 26 28.70 0.26 -14.59
C PHE A 26 29.49 -1.04 -14.65
N ASN A 27 29.06 -1.91 -15.54
CA ASN A 27 29.84 -3.06 -15.97
C ASN A 27 30.70 -2.59 -17.15
N SER A 28 32.00 -2.76 -17.04
CA SER A 28 32.96 -2.36 -18.07
C SER A 28 33.74 -3.56 -18.56
N ARG A 29 34.04 -3.57 -19.85
CA ARG A 29 35.02 -4.49 -20.41
C ARG A 29 36.41 -3.92 -20.16
N LYS A 30 37.26 -4.69 -19.48
CA LYS A 30 38.68 -4.42 -19.28
C LYS A 30 39.50 -5.12 -20.35
N GLU A 31 40.37 -4.37 -21.00
CA GLU A 31 41.42 -4.84 -21.89
C GLU A 31 42.78 -4.29 -21.49
N ASP A 32 43.81 -5.10 -21.66
CA ASP A 32 45.19 -4.73 -21.38
C ASP A 32 45.80 -4.12 -22.65
N VAL A 33 46.34 -2.90 -22.56
CA VAL A 33 46.96 -2.25 -23.73
C VAL A 33 48.38 -2.79 -23.88
N ALA A 34 48.56 -3.72 -24.82
CA ALA A 34 49.88 -4.26 -25.14
C ALA A 34 50.79 -3.16 -25.71
N GLY A 35 51.87 -2.82 -24.99
CA GLY A 35 52.88 -1.83 -25.41
C GLY A 35 52.96 -0.57 -24.54
N GLU A 36 51.93 -0.26 -23.75
CA GLU A 36 51.91 0.90 -22.85
C GLU A 36 52.12 0.43 -21.40
N ARG A 37 53.36 0.10 -21.04
CA ARG A 37 53.74 -0.16 -19.64
C ARG A 37 54.45 1.05 -19.06
N TYR A 38 53.87 1.63 -18.02
CA TYR A 38 54.49 2.74 -17.33
C TYR A 38 55.65 2.24 -16.46
N LEU A 39 56.84 2.80 -16.68
CA LEU A 39 58.10 2.40 -16.03
C LEU A 39 58.40 0.89 -16.15
N GLY A 40 57.87 0.22 -17.19
CA GLY A 40 58.11 -1.20 -17.49
C GLY A 40 57.38 -2.21 -16.59
N THR A 41 56.89 -1.80 -15.42
CA THR A 41 56.23 -2.68 -14.43
C THR A 41 54.72 -2.47 -14.33
N ILE A 42 54.22 -1.25 -14.52
CA ILE A 42 52.79 -0.93 -14.33
C ILE A 42 52.05 -1.05 -15.66
N GLN A 43 51.00 -1.87 -15.67
CA GLN A 43 50.14 -2.11 -16.84
C GLN A 43 49.09 -1.00 -16.99
N VAL A 44 48.92 -0.49 -18.21
CA VAL A 44 47.82 0.42 -18.56
C VAL A 44 46.63 -0.38 -19.05
N PHE A 45 45.46 -0.08 -18.48
CA PHE A 45 44.21 -0.72 -18.83
C PHE A 45 43.32 0.22 -19.62
N ARG A 46 42.66 -0.33 -20.63
CA ARG A 46 41.59 0.32 -21.37
C ARG A 46 40.26 -0.24 -20.93
N PHE A 47 39.34 0.66 -20.65
CA PHE A 47 38.00 0.34 -20.20
C PHE A 47 36.97 0.83 -21.21
N TYR A 48 36.02 -0.06 -21.50
CA TYR A 48 34.89 0.23 -22.37
C TYR A 48 33.63 0.28 -21.54
N ILE A 49 32.86 1.34 -21.69
CA ILE A 49 31.56 1.52 -21.04
C ILE A 49 30.52 1.87 -22.10
N ARG A 50 29.26 1.58 -21.82
CA ARG A 50 28.14 1.96 -22.68
C ARG A 50 27.36 3.09 -22.05
N CYS A 51 26.99 4.08 -22.85
CA CYS A 51 26.08 5.13 -22.42
C CYS A 51 24.70 4.52 -22.06
N SER A 52 24.08 4.98 -20.98
CA SER A 52 22.75 4.54 -20.54
C SER A 52 21.63 4.89 -21.52
N ARG A 53 21.79 5.95 -22.33
CA ARG A 53 20.77 6.43 -23.27
C ARG A 53 20.92 5.85 -24.67
N CYS A 54 22.07 6.07 -25.31
CA CYS A 54 22.28 5.73 -26.71
C CYS A 54 23.10 4.45 -26.93
N SER A 55 23.51 3.78 -25.85
CA SER A 55 24.39 2.59 -25.90
C SER A 55 25.72 2.78 -26.64
N ALA A 56 26.12 4.03 -26.93
CA ALA A 56 27.41 4.35 -27.53
C ALA A 56 28.55 3.91 -26.61
N GLU A 57 29.62 3.41 -27.20
CA GLU A 57 30.81 2.95 -26.48
C GLU A 57 31.71 4.15 -26.16
N ILE A 58 32.06 4.29 -24.89
CA ILE A 58 32.96 5.31 -24.37
C ILE A 58 34.20 4.58 -23.85
N VAL A 59 35.37 5.07 -24.26
CA VAL A 59 36.65 4.43 -24.00
C VAL A 59 37.54 5.36 -23.19
N PHE A 60 38.10 4.83 -22.10
CA PHE A 60 39.08 5.54 -21.30
C PHE A 60 40.23 4.62 -20.87
N LYS A 61 41.40 5.23 -20.69
CA LYS A 61 42.63 4.58 -20.23
C LYS A 61 42.99 5.01 -18.82
N THR A 62 43.69 4.15 -18.10
CA THR A 62 44.34 4.48 -16.83
C THR A 62 45.66 5.19 -17.07
N ASP A 63 45.87 6.33 -16.44
CA ASP A 63 47.11 7.09 -16.51
C ASP A 63 47.86 7.01 -15.18
N PRO A 64 48.84 6.09 -15.06
CA PRO A 64 49.58 5.89 -13.82
C PRO A 64 50.45 7.09 -13.41
N ARG A 65 50.85 7.94 -14.36
CA ARG A 65 51.63 9.16 -14.07
C ARG A 65 50.84 10.20 -13.26
N ASN A 66 49.55 10.35 -13.55
CA ASN A 66 48.69 11.37 -12.94
C ASN A 66 47.71 10.77 -11.91
N ALA A 67 47.90 9.49 -11.55
CA ALA A 67 46.95 8.72 -10.73
C ALA A 67 45.48 8.87 -11.20
N GLY A 68 45.30 8.97 -12.52
CA GLY A 68 44.06 9.43 -13.13
C GLY A 68 43.60 8.53 -14.25
N TYR A 69 42.59 9.01 -14.97
CA TYR A 69 42.09 8.37 -16.18
C TYR A 69 42.01 9.41 -17.28
N VAL A 70 42.26 8.99 -18.52
CA VAL A 70 42.14 9.84 -19.70
C VAL A 70 41.14 9.24 -20.67
N LEU A 71 40.29 10.11 -21.20
CA LEU A 71 39.32 9.74 -22.22
C LEU A 71 40.01 9.62 -23.57
N GLU A 72 39.76 8.50 -24.26
CA GLU A 72 40.28 8.23 -25.60
C GLU A 72 39.20 8.53 -26.65
N SER A 73 37.97 8.01 -26.47
CA SER A 73 36.87 8.20 -27.42
C SER A 73 35.48 8.10 -26.79
N GLY A 74 34.47 8.62 -27.51
CA GLY A 74 33.04 8.45 -27.17
C GLY A 74 32.47 9.44 -26.16
N ALA A 75 33.31 10.22 -25.47
CA ALA A 75 32.86 11.25 -24.54
C ALA A 75 33.86 12.41 -24.43
N THR A 76 33.35 13.56 -24.01
CA THR A 76 34.14 14.74 -23.66
C THR A 76 34.08 14.95 -22.16
N ARG A 77 35.20 15.35 -21.56
CA ARG A 77 35.23 15.79 -20.16
C ARG A 77 34.71 17.23 -20.10
N PRO A 78 33.58 17.49 -19.42
CA PRO A 78 33.15 18.86 -19.19
C PRO A 78 34.13 19.57 -18.25
N SER A 79 34.33 20.87 -18.47
CA SER A 79 35.20 21.72 -17.64
C SER A 79 34.57 22.08 -16.29
N TYR A 80 33.26 21.90 -16.15
CA TYR A 80 32.45 22.28 -15.00
C TYR A 80 31.53 21.11 -14.59
N GLU A 81 31.40 20.82 -13.30
CA GLU A 81 30.48 19.75 -12.88
C GLU A 81 29.02 20.22 -13.06
N PRO A 82 28.08 19.36 -13.52
CA PRO A 82 26.69 19.78 -13.76
C PRO A 82 25.99 20.43 -12.56
N ARG A 83 26.31 20.01 -11.31
CA ARG A 83 25.77 20.61 -10.07
C ARG A 83 26.18 22.07 -9.86
N GLU A 84 27.34 22.39 -10.37
CA GLU A 84 27.99 23.66 -10.25
C GLU A 84 27.19 24.68 -11.12
N MET A 85 26.65 24.24 -12.27
CA MET A 85 25.77 25.04 -13.15
C MET A 85 24.40 25.35 -12.52
N GLU A 86 23.84 24.42 -11.76
CA GLU A 86 22.60 24.63 -11.01
C GLU A 86 22.79 25.66 -9.89
N VAL A 87 23.94 25.62 -9.20
CA VAL A 87 24.28 26.57 -8.14
C VAL A 87 24.46 27.97 -8.70
N ASP A 88 25.13 28.13 -9.83
CA ASP A 88 25.31 29.44 -10.48
C ASP A 88 23.99 30.00 -11.01
N ALA A 89 23.15 29.17 -11.61
CA ALA A 89 21.81 29.58 -12.04
C ALA A 89 20.95 30.04 -10.85
N ALA A 90 20.98 29.31 -9.74
CA ALA A 90 20.27 29.68 -8.52
C ALA A 90 20.80 30.99 -7.90
N LEU A 91 22.11 31.20 -7.92
CA LEU A 91 22.73 32.44 -7.45
C LEU A 91 22.35 33.63 -8.34
N ASP A 92 22.27 33.45 -9.66
CA ASP A 92 21.85 34.50 -10.59
C ASP A 92 20.36 34.84 -10.43
N GLU A 93 19.51 33.85 -10.19
CA GLU A 93 18.11 34.08 -9.81
C GLU A 93 17.99 34.85 -8.49
N MET A 94 18.73 34.45 -7.45
CA MET A 94 18.75 35.17 -6.16
C MET A 94 19.24 36.61 -6.33
N ARG A 95 20.21 36.84 -7.22
CA ARG A 95 20.72 38.17 -7.56
C ARG A 95 19.67 39.01 -8.28
N SER A 96 18.96 38.42 -9.23
CA SER A 96 17.84 39.04 -9.96
C SER A 96 16.68 39.41 -9.02
N LEU A 97 16.30 38.50 -8.11
CA LEU A 97 15.29 38.75 -7.08
C LEU A 97 15.71 39.85 -6.11
N ARG A 98 16.98 39.86 -5.69
CA ARG A 98 17.53 40.93 -4.85
C ARG A 98 17.51 42.28 -5.58
N SER A 99 17.81 42.30 -6.88
CA SER A 99 17.77 43.51 -7.70
C SER A 99 16.34 44.07 -7.84
N ARG A 100 15.32 43.19 -7.97
CA ARG A 100 13.91 43.60 -7.98
C ARG A 100 13.42 44.13 -6.63
N ARG A 101 13.99 43.62 -5.53
CA ARG A 101 13.64 44.01 -4.15
C ARG A 101 14.41 45.23 -3.64
N ALA A 102 15.41 45.72 -4.38
CA ALA A 102 16.28 46.82 -3.95
C ALA A 102 15.58 48.19 -3.84
N GLY A 103 14.38 48.36 -4.41
CA GLY A 103 13.61 49.61 -4.37
C GLY A 103 12.43 49.63 -3.39
N VAL A 104 12.21 48.56 -2.61
CA VAL A 104 11.06 48.47 -1.72
C VAL A 104 11.35 49.21 -0.42
N THR A 105 10.57 50.25 -0.13
CA THR A 105 10.72 50.99 1.13
C THR A 105 10.22 50.14 2.31
N PRO A 106 10.75 50.35 3.53
CA PRO A 106 10.29 49.63 4.73
C PRO A 106 8.77 49.73 4.96
N GLU A 107 8.15 50.84 4.57
CA GLU A 107 6.71 51.08 4.66
C GLU A 107 5.91 50.18 3.70
N GLN A 108 6.33 50.05 2.44
CA GLN A 108 5.68 49.16 1.47
C GLN A 108 5.79 47.69 1.87
N LEU A 109 6.89 47.31 2.52
CA LEU A 109 7.08 45.97 3.08
C LEU A 109 6.15 45.71 4.27
N LEU A 110 6.04 46.67 5.19
CA LEU A 110 5.15 46.58 6.35
C LEU A 110 3.68 46.45 5.95
N GLU A 111 3.24 47.19 4.92
CA GLU A 111 1.88 47.09 4.41
C GLU A 111 1.60 45.73 3.75
N SER A 112 2.57 45.21 2.99
CA SER A 112 2.48 43.86 2.41
C SER A 112 2.38 42.77 3.47
N LEU A 113 3.11 42.91 4.58
CA LEU A 113 3.04 41.99 5.73
C LEU A 113 1.71 42.10 6.47
N HIS A 114 1.15 43.31 6.63
CA HIS A 114 -0.17 43.51 7.24
C HIS A 114 -1.28 42.87 6.40
N ARG A 115 -1.26 43.04 5.08
CA ARG A 115 -2.23 42.40 4.18
C ARG A 115 -2.15 40.87 4.21
N ARG A 116 -0.93 40.30 4.19
CA ARG A 116 -0.75 38.85 4.34
C ARG A 116 -1.28 38.33 5.66
N ARG A 117 -0.95 39.01 6.78
CA ARG A 117 -1.43 38.62 8.11
C ARG A 117 -2.95 38.68 8.25
N GLN A 118 -3.61 39.61 7.56
CA GLN A 118 -5.07 39.71 7.52
C GLN A 118 -5.70 38.62 6.64
N ALA A 119 -5.11 38.32 5.47
CA ALA A 119 -5.55 37.22 4.61
C ALA A 119 -5.38 35.87 5.31
N ASP A 120 -4.19 35.61 5.86
CA ASP A 120 -3.91 34.38 6.63
C ASP A 120 -4.83 34.24 7.86
N ALA A 121 -5.33 35.34 8.41
CA ALA A 121 -6.29 35.32 9.51
C ALA A 121 -7.75 35.09 9.05
N GLY A 122 -8.08 35.41 7.80
CA GLY A 122 -9.35 35.06 7.17
C GLY A 122 -9.38 33.56 6.85
N ASP A 123 -8.38 33.09 6.11
CA ASP A 123 -8.26 31.69 5.69
C ASP A 123 -8.27 30.73 6.90
N ARG A 124 -7.60 31.09 8.01
CA ARG A 124 -7.62 30.29 9.24
C ARG A 124 -8.98 30.22 9.92
N LYS A 125 -9.80 31.27 9.82
CA LYS A 125 -11.15 31.28 10.40
C LYS A 125 -12.12 30.48 9.54
N GLU A 126 -12.01 30.58 8.23
CA GLU A 126 -12.80 29.78 7.28
C GLU A 126 -12.48 28.29 7.46
N ALA A 127 -11.19 27.92 7.50
CA ALA A 127 -10.79 26.53 7.74
C ALA A 127 -11.26 25.99 9.11
N LEU A 128 -11.34 26.83 10.14
CA LEU A 128 -11.85 26.40 11.44
C LEU A 128 -13.36 26.16 11.39
N ALA A 129 -14.11 27.02 10.70
CA ALA A 129 -15.56 26.88 10.55
C ALA A 129 -15.93 25.64 9.71
N GLU A 130 -15.17 25.33 8.66
CA GLU A 130 -15.36 24.11 7.86
C GLU A 130 -15.15 22.84 8.71
N LEU A 131 -14.11 22.81 9.55
CA LEU A 131 -13.85 21.67 10.44
C LEU A 131 -14.95 21.49 11.49
N GLU A 132 -15.50 22.58 12.04
CA GLU A 132 -16.61 22.52 12.99
C GLU A 132 -17.87 21.91 12.33
N GLU A 133 -18.17 22.28 11.09
CA GLU A 133 -19.30 21.71 10.34
C GLU A 133 -19.09 20.23 9.99
N GLU A 134 -17.85 19.84 9.64
CA GLU A 134 -17.50 18.44 9.41
C GLU A 134 -17.69 17.57 10.67
N ASP A 135 -17.24 18.05 11.84
CA ASP A 135 -17.39 17.34 13.10
C ASP A 135 -18.88 17.16 13.48
N GLU A 136 -19.72 18.19 13.29
CA GLU A 136 -21.17 18.09 13.52
C GLU A 136 -21.82 17.02 12.63
N ASN A 137 -21.43 16.96 11.35
CA ASN A 137 -21.94 15.96 10.41
C ASN A 137 -21.52 14.53 10.80
N LEU A 138 -20.27 14.34 11.23
CA LEU A 138 -19.77 13.03 11.68
C LEU A 138 -20.49 12.54 12.93
N VAL A 139 -20.80 13.44 13.87
CA VAL A 139 -21.58 13.10 15.07
C VAL A 139 -22.98 12.65 14.67
N ALA A 140 -23.66 13.39 13.78
CA ALA A 140 -24.99 13.05 13.31
C ALA A 140 -25.03 11.70 12.55
N GLU A 141 -24.03 11.43 11.70
CA GLU A 141 -23.94 10.16 10.97
C GLU A 141 -23.69 8.98 11.92
N ARG A 142 -22.83 9.17 12.93
CA ARG A 142 -22.58 8.14 13.94
C ARG A 142 -23.83 7.84 14.78
N GLU A 143 -24.64 8.83 15.10
CA GLU A 143 -25.91 8.63 15.81
C GLU A 143 -26.92 7.86 14.96
N LYS A 144 -27.07 8.19 13.68
CA LYS A 144 -27.92 7.44 12.76
C LYS A 144 -27.51 5.98 12.66
N ARG A 145 -26.21 5.71 12.50
CA ARG A 145 -25.69 4.33 12.45
C ARG A 145 -26.03 3.52 13.71
N LYS A 146 -25.97 4.13 14.90
CA LYS A 146 -26.38 3.47 16.14
C LYS A 146 -27.88 3.16 16.16
N GLN A 147 -28.70 4.11 15.71
CA GLN A 147 -30.15 3.90 15.61
C GLN A 147 -30.48 2.76 14.63
N ASP A 148 -29.84 2.73 13.46
CA ASP A 148 -30.03 1.66 12.48
C ASP A 148 -29.60 0.29 13.03
N GLU A 149 -28.49 0.23 13.80
CA GLU A 149 -28.02 -0.99 14.46
C GLU A 149 -28.98 -1.46 15.56
N GLU A 150 -29.53 -0.54 16.36
CA GLU A 150 -30.53 -0.83 17.40
C GLU A 150 -31.84 -1.33 16.77
N GLU A 151 -32.35 -0.65 15.75
CA GLU A 151 -33.55 -1.05 15.01
C GLU A 151 -33.39 -2.42 14.34
N MET A 152 -32.23 -2.71 13.75
CA MET A 152 -31.94 -4.02 13.18
C MET A 152 -31.85 -5.12 14.25
N GLY A 153 -31.27 -4.80 15.41
CA GLY A 153 -31.20 -5.70 16.56
C GLY A 153 -32.59 -6.07 17.11
N ASP A 154 -33.48 -5.09 17.21
CA ASP A 154 -34.85 -5.30 17.67
C ASP A 154 -35.69 -6.07 16.64
N ALA A 155 -35.50 -5.80 15.35
CA ALA A 155 -36.12 -6.58 14.29
C ALA A 155 -35.66 -8.05 14.29
N MET A 156 -34.38 -8.31 14.54
CA MET A 156 -33.84 -9.67 14.64
C MET A 156 -34.41 -10.44 15.84
N LYS A 157 -34.47 -9.79 17.02
CA LYS A 157 -35.09 -10.39 18.22
C LYS A 157 -36.58 -10.70 18.00
N ALA A 158 -37.31 -9.83 17.32
CA ALA A 158 -38.72 -10.08 17.02
C ALA A 158 -38.91 -11.30 16.10
N LEU A 159 -38.04 -11.48 15.11
CA LEU A 159 -38.06 -12.67 14.25
C LEU A 159 -37.67 -13.94 15.01
N GLU A 160 -36.68 -13.86 15.90
CA GLU A 160 -36.24 -14.98 16.74
C GLU A 160 -37.37 -15.44 17.67
N ASN A 161 -38.04 -14.52 18.35
CA ASN A 161 -39.19 -14.83 19.20
C ASN A 161 -40.30 -15.53 18.40
N ARG A 162 -40.64 -15.03 17.20
CA ARG A 162 -41.63 -15.67 16.32
C ARG A 162 -41.22 -17.09 15.90
N ALA A 163 -39.95 -17.29 15.58
CA ALA A 163 -39.43 -18.60 15.20
C ALA A 163 -39.43 -19.58 16.38
N MET A 164 -39.12 -19.10 17.59
CA MET A 164 -39.17 -19.89 18.82
C MET A 164 -40.60 -20.27 19.18
N ASP A 165 -41.56 -19.34 19.09
CA ASP A 165 -42.99 -19.62 19.30
C ASP A 165 -43.51 -20.67 18.29
N SER A 166 -43.11 -20.55 17.01
CA SER A 166 -43.48 -21.52 15.98
C SER A 166 -42.87 -22.90 16.23
N LYS A 167 -41.59 -22.97 16.64
CA LYS A 167 -40.94 -24.23 17.05
C LYS A 167 -41.65 -24.86 18.24
N GLN A 168 -41.98 -24.08 19.27
CA GLN A 168 -42.66 -24.56 20.47
C GLN A 168 -44.05 -25.12 20.13
N ALA A 169 -44.80 -24.45 19.24
CA ALA A 169 -46.07 -24.95 18.73
C ALA A 169 -45.93 -26.28 17.96
N CYS A 170 -44.85 -26.46 17.18
CA CYS A 170 -44.56 -27.73 16.51
C CYS A 170 -44.18 -28.85 17.48
N TYR A 171 -43.39 -28.56 18.51
CA TYR A 171 -43.04 -29.54 19.55
C TYR A 171 -44.28 -29.97 20.33
N PHE A 172 -45.10 -29.02 20.80
CA PHE A 172 -46.38 -29.32 21.46
C PHE A 172 -47.29 -30.20 20.60
N ARG A 173 -47.39 -29.92 19.31
CA ARG A 173 -48.19 -30.73 18.39
C ARG A 173 -47.63 -32.15 18.24
N ARG A 174 -46.30 -32.30 18.21
CA ARG A 174 -45.64 -33.61 18.13
C ARG A 174 -45.85 -34.42 19.41
N ASP A 175 -45.72 -33.77 20.57
CA ASP A 175 -45.89 -34.43 21.87
C ASP A 175 -47.34 -34.89 22.06
N ALA A 176 -48.32 -34.09 21.66
CA ALA A 176 -49.74 -34.50 21.64
C ALA A 176 -50.02 -35.70 20.69
N ILE A 177 -49.32 -35.79 19.55
CA ILE A 177 -49.41 -36.95 18.65
C ILE A 177 -48.77 -38.18 19.29
N HIS A 178 -47.65 -38.01 20.00
CA HIS A 178 -46.95 -39.10 20.67
C HIS A 178 -47.78 -39.66 21.84
N GLU A 179 -48.35 -38.80 22.69
CA GLU A 179 -49.28 -39.19 23.76
C GLU A 179 -50.51 -39.91 23.19
N GLY A 180 -51.16 -39.36 22.16
CA GLY A 180 -52.29 -40.03 21.52
C GLY A 180 -51.95 -41.39 20.87
N SER A 181 -50.69 -41.59 20.45
CA SER A 181 -50.23 -42.88 19.92
C SER A 181 -49.94 -43.91 21.02
N LEU A 182 -49.49 -43.46 22.20
CA LEU A 182 -49.30 -44.30 23.38
C LEU A 182 -50.64 -44.77 23.94
N ASP A 183 -51.61 -43.86 24.07
CA ASP A 183 -52.97 -44.19 24.54
C ASP A 183 -53.65 -45.23 23.63
N MET A 184 -53.42 -45.14 22.32
CA MET A 184 -53.90 -46.12 21.34
C MET A 184 -53.25 -47.49 21.51
N LEU A 185 -51.94 -47.55 21.81
CA LEU A 185 -51.23 -48.81 22.03
C LEU A 185 -51.63 -49.47 23.36
N GLU A 186 -51.81 -48.70 24.43
CA GLU A 186 -52.29 -49.20 25.72
C GLU A 186 -53.72 -49.78 25.62
N SER A 187 -54.57 -49.16 24.79
CA SER A 187 -55.91 -49.68 24.52
C SER A 187 -55.90 -51.02 23.77
N VAL A 188 -54.98 -51.20 22.81
CA VAL A 188 -54.82 -52.47 22.09
C VAL A 188 -54.29 -53.56 23.01
N ASP A 189 -53.32 -53.26 23.87
CA ASP A 189 -52.78 -54.22 24.84
C ASP A 189 -53.85 -54.65 25.85
N GLN A 190 -54.69 -53.72 26.35
CA GLN A 190 -55.83 -54.09 27.20
C GLN A 190 -56.82 -55.02 26.50
N MET A 191 -57.14 -54.77 25.23
CA MET A 191 -58.01 -55.66 24.46
C MET A 191 -57.39 -57.05 24.26
N LEU A 192 -56.08 -57.12 24.03
CA LEU A 192 -55.34 -58.37 23.88
C LEU A 192 -55.29 -59.17 25.19
N GLU A 193 -55.15 -58.48 26.32
CA GLU A 193 -55.17 -59.05 27.67
C GLU A 193 -56.55 -59.67 28.00
N ILE A 194 -57.63 -58.98 27.62
CA ILE A 194 -59.02 -59.47 27.77
C ILE A 194 -59.25 -60.72 26.90
N LEU A 195 -58.76 -60.72 25.66
CA LEU A 195 -58.86 -61.88 24.75
C LEU A 195 -58.06 -63.09 25.26
N LYS A 196 -56.85 -62.87 25.80
CA LYS A 196 -56.04 -63.92 26.44
C LYS A 196 -56.75 -64.53 27.65
N ARG A 197 -57.38 -63.71 28.50
CA ARG A 197 -58.20 -64.19 29.64
C ARG A 197 -59.41 -65.01 29.17
N SER A 198 -60.13 -64.55 28.15
CA SER A 198 -61.24 -65.31 27.55
C SER A 198 -60.81 -66.63 26.90
N ALA A 199 -59.59 -66.70 26.35
CA ALA A 199 -59.05 -67.95 25.80
C ALA A 199 -58.67 -68.94 26.92
N HIS A 200 -58.17 -68.44 28.05
CA HIS A 200 -57.81 -69.26 29.21
C HIS A 200 -59.03 -69.87 29.92
N ASP A 201 -60.14 -69.12 30.01
CA ASP A 201 -61.41 -69.62 30.56
C ASP A 201 -62.06 -70.69 29.67
N LYS A 202 -61.90 -70.58 28.34
CA LYS A 202 -62.36 -71.62 27.39
C LYS A 202 -61.52 -72.90 27.44
N PHE A 203 -60.24 -72.82 27.80
CA PHE A 203 -59.36 -73.98 27.92
C PHE A 203 -59.50 -74.72 29.27
N SER A 204 -59.98 -74.03 30.33
CA SER A 204 -60.23 -74.60 31.67
C SER A 204 -61.50 -75.46 31.76
N SER A 205 -62.41 -75.40 30.76
CA SER A 205 -63.71 -76.07 30.79
C SER A 205 -63.79 -77.42 30.07
N HIS A 206 -62.66 -77.99 29.62
CA HIS A 206 -62.62 -79.36 29.09
C HIS A 206 -61.71 -80.29 29.91
N PRO A 207 -62.27 -81.28 30.65
CA PRO A 207 -61.47 -82.28 31.34
C PRO A 207 -61.05 -83.38 30.34
N PRO A 208 -59.77 -83.78 30.28
CA PRO A 208 -59.40 -85.01 29.59
C PRO A 208 -59.62 -86.23 30.51
N LYS A 209 -60.09 -87.30 29.86
CA LYS A 209 -60.42 -88.63 30.41
C LYS A 209 -59.21 -89.41 30.90
#